data_AF-A0A935GEW0-F1
#
_entry.id   AF-A0A935GEW0-F1
#
_cell.length_a   1.000
_cell.length_b   1.000
_cell.length_c   1.000
_cell.angle_alpha   90.00
_cell.angle_beta   90.00
_cell.angle_gamma   90.00
#
_symmetry.space_group_name_H-M   'P 1'
#
loop_
_entity.id
_entity.type
_entity.pdbx_description
1 polymer ?
#
loop_
_entity_poly.entity_id
_entity_poly.type
_entity_poly.pdbx_seq_one_letter_code
_entity_poly.pdbx_strand_id
1 'polypeptide(L)'
;MMETLKPAFLDTARHFAALGKHDGQYASLLTFAALDPGDTFTIVELASATRALPPDGLHEAAQVLVRALEGAGDQRADYWTNRVIPYLHAIWPKTRDNISPAIAKSLGRLCVAAQDAFPEALALLRAWLQPPAYPDYLVHRLHEAGLCGRFPEQALDFLSLVIADQTQWPPSDLGACLEAIRATAPELEVDPRFERLMAHLRQHWRG
;
A
#
# COMPACT_ATOMS: atom_id res chain seq x y z
N MET A 1 -22.89 -11.96 -22.39
CA MET A 1 -23.48 -11.86 -21.03
C MET A 1 -22.88 -10.70 -20.25
N MET A 2 -21.54 -10.58 -20.17
CA MET A 2 -20.91 -9.44 -19.47
C MET A 2 -21.15 -8.08 -20.16
N GLU A 3 -21.23 -8.03 -21.49
CA GLU A 3 -21.52 -6.78 -22.23
C GLU A 3 -22.88 -6.15 -21.85
N THR A 4 -23.89 -6.98 -21.55
CA THR A 4 -25.22 -6.51 -21.15
C THR A 4 -25.26 -6.06 -19.69
N LEU A 5 -24.43 -6.66 -18.83
CA LEU A 5 -24.36 -6.34 -17.40
C LEU A 5 -23.38 -5.20 -17.08
N LYS A 6 -22.45 -4.89 -18.00
CA LYS A 6 -21.40 -3.87 -17.82
C LYS A 6 -21.92 -2.52 -17.33
N PRO A 7 -22.98 -1.91 -17.91
CA PRO A 7 -23.44 -0.61 -17.45
C PRO A 7 -23.92 -0.64 -16.00
N ALA A 8 -24.70 -1.67 -15.62
CA ALA A 8 -25.20 -1.84 -14.26
C ALA A 8 -24.06 -2.18 -13.28
N PHE A 9 -23.10 -3.00 -13.71
CA PHE A 9 -21.92 -3.31 -12.92
C PHE A 9 -21.12 -2.05 -12.58
N LEU A 10 -20.81 -1.20 -13.56
CA LEU A 10 -20.05 0.03 -13.31
C LEU A 10 -20.83 1.04 -12.45
N ASP A 11 -22.14 1.18 -12.68
CA ASP A 11 -22.97 2.14 -11.94
C ASP A 11 -23.20 1.71 -10.48
N THR A 12 -23.08 0.42 -10.19
CA THR A 12 -23.17 -0.12 -8.83
C THR A 12 -22.18 0.56 -7.87
N ALA A 13 -21.04 1.07 -8.34
CA ALA A 13 -20.10 1.84 -7.51
C ALA A 13 -20.75 3.06 -6.85
N ARG A 14 -21.70 3.73 -7.52
CA ARG A 14 -22.44 4.87 -6.96
C ARG A 14 -23.47 4.47 -5.92
N HIS A 15 -23.85 3.20 -5.92
CA HIS A 15 -24.83 2.60 -5.01
C HIS A 15 -24.16 1.64 -4.00
N PHE A 16 -22.85 1.81 -3.76
CA PHE A 16 -22.06 0.90 -2.93
C PHE A 16 -22.68 0.62 -1.56
N ALA A 17 -23.17 1.67 -0.87
CA ALA A 17 -23.80 1.54 0.44
C ALA A 17 -25.09 0.69 0.43
N ALA A 18 -25.77 0.57 -0.72
CA ALA A 18 -26.97 -0.23 -0.86
C ALA A 18 -26.69 -1.74 -0.98
N LEU A 19 -25.42 -2.14 -1.19
CA LEU A 19 -25.02 -3.54 -1.31
C LEU A 19 -25.01 -4.29 0.04
N GLY A 20 -25.01 -3.55 1.16
CA GLY A 20 -24.95 -4.14 2.49
C GLY A 20 -23.78 -5.11 2.62
N LYS A 21 -24.06 -6.36 3.01
CA LYS A 21 -23.04 -7.42 3.19
C LYS A 21 -22.24 -7.84 1.94
N HIS A 22 -22.56 -7.29 0.77
CA HIS A 22 -21.97 -7.65 -0.52
C HIS A 22 -21.02 -6.58 -1.10
N ASP A 23 -20.84 -5.49 -0.37
CA ASP A 23 -20.06 -4.33 -0.77
C ASP A 23 -18.58 -4.66 -1.03
N GLY A 24 -17.93 -5.41 -0.13
CA GLY A 24 -16.54 -5.83 -0.26
C GLY A 24 -16.30 -6.78 -1.43
N GLN A 25 -17.26 -7.67 -1.73
CA GLN A 25 -17.17 -8.56 -2.91
C GLN A 25 -17.26 -7.75 -4.20
N TYR A 26 -18.11 -6.73 -4.25
CA TYR A 26 -18.20 -5.84 -5.41
C TYR A 26 -16.91 -5.05 -5.61
N ALA A 27 -16.36 -4.41 -4.57
CA ALA A 27 -15.09 -3.70 -4.65
C ALA A 27 -13.94 -4.63 -5.11
N SER A 28 -13.95 -5.88 -4.61
CA SER A 28 -12.99 -6.90 -5.03
C SER A 28 -13.11 -7.23 -6.51
N LEU A 29 -14.34 -7.50 -6.99
CA LEU A 29 -14.59 -7.83 -8.40
C LEU A 29 -14.22 -6.67 -9.32
N LEU A 30 -14.58 -5.43 -8.96
CA LEU A 30 -14.22 -4.23 -9.71
C LEU A 30 -12.70 -4.06 -9.79
N THR A 31 -11.98 -4.32 -8.69
CA THR A 31 -10.53 -4.22 -8.67
C THR A 31 -9.86 -5.29 -9.53
N PHE A 32 -10.36 -6.53 -9.52
CA PHE A 32 -9.85 -7.57 -10.42
C PHE A 32 -10.13 -7.26 -11.90
N ALA A 33 -11.34 -6.79 -12.21
CA ALA A 33 -11.67 -6.33 -13.56
C ALA A 33 -10.78 -5.16 -14.01
N ALA A 34 -10.35 -4.31 -13.06
CA ALA A 34 -9.47 -3.19 -13.34
C ALA A 34 -7.98 -3.57 -13.46
N LEU A 35 -7.54 -4.64 -12.80
CA LEU A 35 -6.20 -5.21 -12.95
C LEU A 35 -6.03 -5.92 -14.30
N ASP A 36 -7.09 -6.55 -14.79
CA ASP A 36 -7.13 -7.16 -16.13
C ASP A 36 -8.43 -6.82 -16.89
N PRO A 37 -8.51 -5.63 -17.52
CA PRO A 37 -9.73 -5.17 -18.20
C PRO A 37 -10.16 -6.03 -19.39
N GLY A 38 -9.20 -6.73 -20.01
CA GLY A 38 -9.36 -7.38 -21.31
C GLY A 38 -10.00 -6.45 -22.35
N ASP A 39 -10.85 -7.01 -23.20
CA ASP A 39 -11.63 -6.24 -24.18
C ASP A 39 -13.00 -5.79 -23.65
N THR A 40 -13.34 -6.13 -22.40
CA THR A 40 -14.69 -5.90 -21.85
C THR A 40 -14.86 -4.48 -21.32
N PHE A 41 -13.84 -3.98 -20.61
CA PHE A 41 -13.89 -2.68 -19.96
C PHE A 41 -12.81 -1.76 -20.50
N THR A 42 -13.16 -0.49 -20.68
CA THR A 42 -12.18 0.56 -20.92
C THR A 42 -11.59 1.04 -19.60
N ILE A 43 -10.35 1.53 -19.65
CA ILE A 43 -9.68 2.14 -18.49
C ILE A 43 -10.49 3.32 -17.93
N VAL A 44 -11.13 4.11 -18.80
CA VAL A 44 -11.93 5.27 -18.40
C VAL A 44 -13.17 4.84 -17.60
N GLU A 45 -13.85 3.78 -18.02
CA GLU A 45 -15.00 3.21 -17.31
C GLU A 45 -14.60 2.75 -15.91
N LEU A 46 -13.51 1.98 -15.81
CA LEU A 46 -13.01 1.45 -14.54
C LEU A 46 -12.52 2.56 -13.62
N ALA A 47 -11.77 3.54 -14.13
CA ALA A 47 -11.34 4.71 -13.37
C ALA A 47 -12.52 5.54 -12.87
N SER A 48 -13.61 5.64 -13.63
CA SER A 48 -14.83 6.32 -13.17
C SER A 48 -15.52 5.54 -12.06
N ALA A 49 -15.65 4.22 -12.20
CA ALA A 49 -16.29 3.38 -11.18
C ALA A 49 -15.46 3.34 -9.88
N THR A 50 -14.15 3.15 -9.97
CA THR A 50 -13.26 3.15 -8.79
C THR A 50 -13.29 4.48 -8.05
N ARG A 51 -13.31 5.62 -8.75
CA ARG A 51 -13.43 6.95 -8.11
C ARG A 51 -14.77 7.21 -7.44
N ALA A 52 -15.83 6.48 -7.84
CA ALA A 52 -17.14 6.59 -7.21
C ALA A 52 -17.27 5.76 -5.92
N LEU A 53 -16.29 4.90 -5.63
CA LEU A 53 -16.30 4.11 -4.38
C LEU A 53 -16.13 5.02 -3.16
N PRO A 54 -16.84 4.73 -2.05
CA PRO A 54 -16.58 5.37 -0.76
C PRO A 54 -15.24 4.88 -0.17
N PRO A 55 -14.75 5.52 0.92
CA PRO A 55 -13.49 5.13 1.56
C PRO A 55 -13.36 3.63 1.87
N ASP A 56 -14.43 2.97 2.32
CA ASP A 56 -14.40 1.53 2.62
C ASP A 56 -14.23 0.68 1.34
N GLY A 57 -14.85 1.09 0.22
CA GLY A 57 -14.65 0.43 -1.07
C GLY A 57 -13.23 0.61 -1.61
N LEU A 58 -12.64 1.80 -1.44
CA LEU A 58 -11.24 2.05 -1.79
C LEU A 58 -10.27 1.29 -0.87
N HIS A 59 -10.62 1.13 0.41
CA HIS A 59 -9.87 0.29 1.33
C HIS A 59 -9.84 -1.15 0.85
N GLU A 60 -10.99 -1.73 0.51
CA GLU A 60 -11.07 -3.08 -0.06
C GLU A 60 -10.28 -3.20 -1.38
N ALA A 61 -10.37 -2.21 -2.26
CA ALA A 61 -9.58 -2.19 -3.49
C ALA A 61 -8.06 -2.24 -3.20
N ALA A 62 -7.57 -1.45 -2.25
CA ALA A 62 -6.16 -1.50 -1.85
C ALA A 62 -5.77 -2.87 -1.27
N GLN A 63 -6.64 -3.49 -0.47
CA GLN A 63 -6.38 -4.84 0.05
C GLN A 63 -6.32 -5.89 -1.07
N VAL A 64 -7.17 -5.76 -2.10
CA VAL A 64 -7.17 -6.66 -3.26
C VAL A 64 -5.87 -6.55 -4.04
N LEU A 65 -5.34 -5.34 -4.25
CA LEU A 65 -4.02 -5.14 -4.88
C LEU A 65 -2.93 -5.89 -4.13
N VAL A 66 -2.95 -5.81 -2.79
CA VAL A 66 -1.98 -6.54 -1.96
C VAL A 66 -2.13 -8.04 -2.12
N ARG A 67 -3.35 -8.58 -1.98
CA ARG A 67 -3.63 -10.02 -2.11
C ARG A 67 -3.24 -10.54 -3.49
N ALA A 68 -3.53 -9.78 -4.54
CA ALA A 68 -3.18 -10.15 -5.91
C ALA A 68 -1.65 -10.20 -6.12
N LEU A 69 -0.92 -9.22 -5.60
CA LEU A 69 0.53 -9.16 -5.72
C LEU A 69 1.23 -10.22 -4.86
N GLU A 70 0.74 -10.48 -3.65
CA GLU A 70 1.25 -11.57 -2.80
C GLU A 70 0.99 -12.93 -3.44
N GLY A 71 -0.21 -13.13 -4.01
CA GLY A 71 -0.64 -14.35 -4.67
C GLY A 71 0.02 -14.62 -6.02
N ALA A 72 0.70 -13.64 -6.62
CA ALA A 72 1.41 -13.81 -7.89
C ALA A 72 2.67 -14.70 -7.78
N GLY A 73 3.14 -15.00 -6.56
CA GLY A 73 4.28 -15.91 -6.34
C GLY A 73 5.52 -15.48 -7.11
N ASP A 74 6.07 -16.39 -7.93
CA ASP A 74 7.27 -16.14 -8.73
C ASP A 74 7.04 -15.09 -9.85
N GLN A 75 5.79 -14.85 -10.26
CA GLN A 75 5.44 -13.85 -11.28
C GLN A 75 5.22 -12.45 -10.69
N ARG A 76 5.57 -12.24 -9.41
CA ARG A 76 5.31 -10.97 -8.70
C ARG A 76 5.85 -9.75 -9.42
N ALA A 77 7.08 -9.81 -9.95
CA ALA A 77 7.69 -8.70 -10.66
C ALA A 77 6.91 -8.36 -11.95
N ASP A 78 6.61 -9.37 -12.76
CA ASP A 78 5.82 -9.19 -13.99
C ASP A 78 4.40 -8.70 -13.68
N TYR A 79 3.78 -9.21 -12.60
CA TYR A 79 2.45 -8.79 -12.16
C TYR A 79 2.45 -7.33 -11.70
N TRP A 80 3.48 -6.91 -10.95
CA TRP A 80 3.67 -5.53 -10.56
C TRP A 80 3.73 -4.61 -11.78
N THR A 81 4.64 -4.90 -12.72
CA THR A 81 4.87 -4.08 -13.92
C THR A 81 3.67 -4.05 -14.86
N ASN A 82 3.05 -5.20 -15.13
CA ASN A 82 2.04 -5.32 -16.17
C ASN A 82 0.62 -5.07 -15.67
N ARG A 83 0.36 -5.18 -14.36
CA ARG A 83 -1.01 -5.10 -13.79
C ARG A 83 -1.13 -4.01 -12.74
N VAL A 84 -0.26 -4.00 -11.73
CA VAL A 84 -0.39 -3.06 -10.60
C VAL A 84 0.00 -1.64 -10.99
N ILE A 85 1.12 -1.42 -11.69
CA ILE A 85 1.53 -0.07 -12.13
C ILE A 85 0.46 0.57 -13.03
N PRO A 86 -0.04 -0.08 -14.10
CA PRO A 86 -1.09 0.50 -14.94
C PRO A 86 -2.35 0.87 -14.15
N TYR A 87 -2.78 0.01 -13.23
CA TYR A 87 -3.91 0.29 -12.34
C TYR A 87 -3.65 1.53 -11.47
N LEU A 88 -2.51 1.58 -10.78
CA LEU A 88 -2.15 2.71 -9.92
C LEU A 88 -2.06 4.02 -10.71
N HIS A 89 -1.55 3.97 -11.94
CA HIS A 89 -1.43 5.14 -12.81
C HIS A 89 -2.77 5.62 -13.36
N ALA A 90 -3.57 4.74 -13.93
CA ALA A 90 -4.72 5.15 -14.74
C ALA A 90 -6.08 5.05 -14.02
N ILE A 91 -6.18 4.25 -12.96
CA ILE A 91 -7.46 3.91 -12.32
C ILE A 91 -7.53 4.40 -10.88
N TRP A 92 -6.46 4.23 -10.09
CA TRP A 92 -6.46 4.62 -8.69
C TRP A 92 -6.72 6.14 -8.51
N PRO A 93 -7.61 6.55 -7.57
CA PRO A 93 -7.91 7.96 -7.35
C PRO A 93 -6.67 8.77 -6.96
N LYS A 94 -6.49 9.93 -7.60
CA LYS A 94 -5.32 10.80 -7.37
C LYS A 94 -5.51 11.79 -6.23
N THR A 95 -6.76 12.14 -5.93
CA THR A 95 -7.08 13.05 -4.83
C THR A 95 -6.85 12.37 -3.48
N ARG A 96 -6.26 13.10 -2.54
CA ARG A 96 -5.98 12.58 -1.19
C ARG A 96 -7.19 12.65 -0.26
N ASP A 97 -8.26 13.33 -0.68
CA ASP A 97 -9.44 13.65 0.13
C ASP A 97 -10.12 12.40 0.72
N ASN A 98 -9.93 11.23 0.09
CA ASN A 98 -10.53 9.96 0.50
C ASN A 98 -9.54 8.98 1.15
N ILE A 99 -8.31 9.38 1.48
CA ILE A 99 -7.28 8.48 1.98
C ILE A 99 -7.35 8.39 3.50
N SER A 100 -8.04 7.37 3.99
CA SER A 100 -8.08 7.02 5.40
C SER A 100 -6.74 6.38 5.85
N PRO A 101 -6.44 6.38 7.16
CA PRO A 101 -5.30 5.63 7.70
C PRO A 101 -5.33 4.14 7.35
N ALA A 102 -6.52 3.55 7.17
CA ALA A 102 -6.68 2.15 6.75
C ALA A 102 -6.26 1.91 5.29
N ILE A 103 -6.57 2.86 4.39
CA ILE A 103 -6.08 2.83 3.01
C ILE A 103 -4.57 3.01 2.99
N ALA A 104 -4.04 3.99 3.73
CA ALA A 104 -2.60 4.23 3.82
C ALA A 104 -1.84 3.00 4.34
N LYS A 105 -2.38 2.30 5.35
CA LYS A 105 -1.83 1.02 5.84
C LYS A 105 -1.79 -0.03 4.71
N SER A 106 -2.86 -0.14 3.92
CA SER A 106 -2.95 -1.12 2.84
C SER A 106 -1.98 -0.79 1.69
N LEU A 107 -1.83 0.48 1.33
CA LEU A 107 -0.84 0.93 0.36
C LEU A 107 0.59 0.76 0.87
N GLY A 108 0.85 0.98 2.16
CA GLY A 108 2.14 0.69 2.77
C GLY A 108 2.47 -0.80 2.72
N ARG A 109 1.47 -1.67 2.94
CA ARG A 109 1.60 -3.12 2.77
C ARG A 109 1.87 -3.48 1.30
N LEU A 110 1.24 -2.77 0.35
CA LEU A 110 1.49 -2.96 -1.09
C LEU A 110 2.94 -2.65 -1.46
N CYS A 111 3.54 -1.58 -0.90
CA CYS A 111 4.96 -1.30 -1.09
C CYS A 111 5.82 -2.50 -0.68
N VAL A 112 5.64 -3.00 0.54
CA VAL A 112 6.41 -4.13 1.08
C VAL A 112 6.16 -5.42 0.28
N ALA A 113 4.92 -5.64 -0.15
CA ALA A 113 4.54 -6.78 -0.98
C ALA A 113 5.20 -6.76 -2.37
N ALA A 114 5.66 -5.60 -2.86
CA ALA A 114 6.34 -5.47 -4.14
C ALA A 114 7.78 -6.02 -4.15
N GLN A 115 8.37 -6.32 -2.97
CA GLN A 115 9.68 -6.96 -2.83
C GLN A 115 10.77 -6.23 -3.61
N ASP A 116 11.27 -6.82 -4.70
CA ASP A 116 12.34 -6.26 -5.54
C ASP A 116 11.95 -4.92 -6.17
N ALA A 117 10.64 -4.70 -6.39
CA ALA A 117 10.09 -3.45 -6.87
C ALA A 117 9.73 -2.47 -5.73
N PHE A 118 10.11 -2.75 -4.48
CA PHE A 118 9.84 -1.88 -3.32
C PHE A 118 10.26 -0.42 -3.52
N PRO A 119 11.46 -0.09 -4.06
CA PRO A 119 11.82 1.31 -4.33
C PRO A 119 10.85 2.05 -5.25
N GLU A 120 10.43 1.39 -6.34
CA GLU A 120 9.47 1.95 -7.30
C GLU A 120 8.08 2.06 -6.67
N ALA A 121 7.63 1.04 -5.96
CA ALA A 121 6.37 1.04 -5.25
C ALA A 121 6.28 2.18 -4.23
N LEU A 122 7.34 2.40 -3.45
CA LEU A 122 7.43 3.52 -2.53
C LEU A 122 7.34 4.85 -3.26
N ALA A 123 8.11 5.05 -4.33
CA ALA A 123 8.09 6.29 -5.09
C ALA A 123 6.69 6.62 -5.65
N LEU A 124 5.99 5.60 -6.18
CA LEU A 124 4.64 5.75 -6.70
C LEU A 124 3.63 6.05 -5.59
N LEU A 125 3.71 5.33 -4.47
CA LEU A 125 2.67 5.36 -3.44
C LEU A 125 2.91 6.39 -2.33
N ARG A 126 4.10 7.02 -2.30
CA ARG A 126 4.56 7.95 -1.25
C ARG A 126 3.52 8.99 -0.88
N ALA A 127 2.83 9.53 -1.87
CA ALA A 127 1.84 10.59 -1.70
C ALA A 127 0.63 10.18 -0.84
N TRP A 128 0.36 8.88 -0.71
CA TRP A 128 -0.78 8.36 0.05
C TRP A 128 -0.37 7.66 1.35
N LEU A 129 0.93 7.58 1.64
CA LEU A 129 1.43 7.06 2.90
C LEU A 129 1.32 8.12 3.99
N GLN A 130 0.89 7.66 5.15
CA GLN A 130 0.83 8.40 6.40
C GLN A 130 0.93 7.38 7.55
N PRO A 131 1.32 7.80 8.76
CA PRO A 131 1.39 6.90 9.90
C PRO A 131 0.03 6.21 10.15
N PRO A 132 -0.06 4.87 10.08
CA PRO A 132 -1.28 4.17 10.43
C PRO A 132 -1.43 4.11 11.96
N ALA A 133 -2.63 3.78 12.43
CA ALA A 133 -2.90 3.59 13.86
C ALA A 133 -2.00 2.53 14.51
N TYR A 134 -1.60 1.50 13.75
CA TYR A 134 -0.77 0.39 14.21
C TYR A 134 0.34 0.09 13.18
N PRO A 135 1.53 0.70 13.33
CA PRO A 135 2.63 0.54 12.39
C PRO A 135 3.38 -0.80 12.53
N ASP A 136 3.25 -1.52 13.65
CA ASP A 136 3.94 -2.78 13.94
C ASP A 136 3.92 -3.77 12.79
N TYR A 137 2.74 -4.00 12.21
CA TYR A 137 2.59 -4.95 11.13
C TYR A 137 3.41 -4.57 9.88
N LEU A 138 3.47 -3.28 9.53
CA LEU A 138 4.25 -2.83 8.37
C LEU A 138 5.75 -2.95 8.62
N VAL A 139 6.19 -2.60 9.83
CA VAL A 139 7.61 -2.66 10.22
C VAL A 139 8.07 -4.12 10.28
N HIS A 140 7.26 -4.99 10.89
CA HIS A 140 7.51 -6.43 10.92
C HIS A 140 7.65 -7.02 9.51
N ARG A 141 6.71 -6.70 8.61
CA ARG A 141 6.75 -7.20 7.22
C ARG A 141 7.93 -6.65 6.42
N LEU A 142 8.33 -5.39 6.66
CA LEU A 142 9.51 -4.79 6.04
C LEU A 142 10.78 -5.52 6.48
N HIS A 143 10.89 -5.82 7.77
CA HIS A 143 12.00 -6.58 8.36
C HIS A 143 12.04 -8.03 7.86
N GLU A 144 10.92 -8.74 7.93
CA GLU A 144 10.79 -10.14 7.49
C GLU A 144 11.17 -10.30 6.00
N ALA A 145 10.81 -9.32 5.17
CA ALA A 145 11.18 -9.29 3.75
C ALA A 145 12.66 -8.94 3.49
N GLY A 146 13.44 -8.61 4.52
CA GLY A 146 14.85 -8.22 4.39
C GLY A 146 15.06 -6.90 3.64
N LEU A 147 14.02 -6.08 3.45
CA LEU A 147 14.08 -4.88 2.61
C LEU A 147 14.97 -3.79 3.21
N CYS A 148 15.11 -3.77 4.53
CA CYS A 148 16.00 -2.84 5.25
C CYS A 148 17.47 -2.97 4.85
N GLY A 149 17.94 -4.19 4.57
CA GLY A 149 19.30 -4.42 4.08
C GLY A 149 19.41 -4.26 2.57
N ARG A 150 18.37 -4.65 1.82
CA ARG A 150 18.40 -4.61 0.35
C ARG A 150 18.26 -3.20 -0.23
N PHE A 151 17.46 -2.35 0.43
CA PHE A 151 17.11 -1.01 -0.02
C PHE A 151 17.12 -0.03 1.17
N PRO A 152 18.30 0.21 1.79
CA PRO A 152 18.37 0.90 3.08
C PRO A 152 17.82 2.32 3.06
N GLU A 153 18.07 3.09 2.00
CA GLU A 153 17.56 4.47 1.87
C GLU A 153 16.03 4.51 1.73
N GLN A 154 15.46 3.63 0.91
CA GLN A 154 14.01 3.54 0.71
C GLN A 154 13.31 2.95 1.93
N ALA A 155 13.93 1.99 2.61
CA ALA A 155 13.43 1.46 3.86
C ALA A 155 13.40 2.54 4.95
N LEU A 156 14.45 3.37 5.04
CA LEU A 156 14.47 4.52 5.94
C LEU A 156 13.38 5.54 5.60
N ASP A 157 13.19 5.88 4.32
CA ASP A 157 12.10 6.77 3.90
C ASP A 157 10.72 6.19 4.28
N PHE A 158 10.49 4.90 3.99
CA PHE A 158 9.25 4.22 4.33
C PHE A 158 8.97 4.24 5.85
N LEU A 159 9.95 3.84 6.67
CA LEU A 159 9.84 3.89 8.12
C LEU A 159 9.54 5.31 8.60
N SER A 160 10.16 6.32 7.99
CA SER A 160 9.94 7.71 8.35
C SER A 160 8.53 8.21 8.07
N LEU A 161 7.86 7.62 7.06
CA LEU A 161 6.49 7.94 6.65
C LEU A 161 5.44 7.20 7.47
N VAL A 162 5.73 5.98 7.93
CA VAL A 162 4.76 5.13 8.65
C VAL A 162 4.87 5.20 10.17
N ILE A 163 5.96 5.76 10.71
CA ILE A 163 6.13 5.96 12.16
C ILE A 163 5.93 7.43 12.48
N ALA A 164 4.94 7.72 13.32
CA ALA A 164 4.71 9.06 13.85
C ALA A 164 5.61 9.30 15.06
N ASP A 165 6.01 10.56 15.27
CA ASP A 165 6.79 10.95 16.46
C ASP A 165 6.03 10.70 17.78
N GLN A 166 4.70 10.58 17.69
CA GLN A 166 3.78 10.48 18.83
C GLN A 166 3.32 9.05 19.10
N THR A 167 3.88 8.05 18.41
CA THR A 167 3.49 6.65 18.63
C THR A 167 3.86 6.25 20.07
N GLN A 168 2.87 5.79 20.85
CA GLN A 168 3.07 5.54 22.29
C GLN A 168 4.11 4.44 22.58
N TRP A 169 4.30 3.51 21.64
CA TRP A 169 5.28 2.43 21.74
C TRP A 169 5.94 2.24 20.37
N PRO A 170 7.28 2.17 20.30
CA PRO A 170 7.94 1.90 19.04
C PRO A 170 7.60 0.50 18.55
N PRO A 171 7.45 0.30 17.23
CA PRO A 171 7.29 -1.03 16.67
C PRO A 171 8.39 -1.98 17.12
N SER A 172 8.01 -3.21 17.48
CA SER A 172 8.94 -4.22 18.01
C SER A 172 10.18 -4.45 17.12
N ASP A 173 9.99 -4.54 15.80
CA ASP A 173 11.06 -4.76 14.84
C ASP A 173 11.78 -3.49 14.36
N LEU A 174 11.43 -2.30 14.88
CA LEU A 174 12.06 -1.05 14.45
C LEU A 174 13.57 -1.04 14.72
N GLY A 175 13.98 -1.56 15.88
CA GLY A 175 15.40 -1.70 16.21
C GLY A 175 16.15 -2.57 15.20
N ALA A 176 15.60 -3.74 14.87
CA ALA A 176 16.18 -4.66 13.90
C ALA A 176 16.24 -4.04 12.49
N CYS A 177 15.23 -3.26 12.09
CA CYS A 177 15.23 -2.53 10.83
C CYS A 177 16.37 -1.51 10.75
N LEU A 178 16.52 -0.67 11.77
CA LEU A 178 17.56 0.38 11.79
C LEU A 178 18.96 -0.24 11.86
N GLU A 179 19.11 -1.35 12.57
CA GLU A 179 20.35 -2.12 12.59
C GLU A 179 20.72 -2.70 11.22
N ALA A 180 19.76 -3.28 10.50
CA ALA A 180 19.98 -3.77 9.13
C ALA A 180 20.33 -2.63 8.15
N ILE A 181 19.68 -1.47 8.28
CA ILE A 181 20.01 -0.26 7.50
C ILE A 181 21.44 0.18 7.81
N ARG A 182 21.80 0.34 9.08
CA ARG A 182 23.13 0.74 9.53
C ARG A 182 24.23 -0.20 9.04
N ALA A 183 23.99 -1.51 9.12
CA ALA A 183 24.97 -2.51 8.70
C ALA A 183 25.26 -2.45 7.19
N THR A 184 24.30 -2.00 6.37
CA THR A 184 24.42 -2.00 4.92
C THR A 184 24.78 -0.63 4.35
N ALA A 185 24.31 0.45 4.97
CA ALA A 185 24.57 1.84 4.58
C ALA A 185 24.88 2.69 5.83
N PRO A 186 26.11 2.57 6.40
CA PRO A 186 26.51 3.30 7.61
C PRO A 186 26.41 4.82 7.47
N GLU A 187 26.51 5.34 6.25
CA GLU A 187 26.35 6.77 5.95
C GLU A 187 24.94 7.31 6.29
N LEU A 188 23.94 6.44 6.40
CA LEU A 188 22.58 6.85 6.80
C LEU A 188 22.45 7.10 8.31
N GLU A 189 23.46 6.78 9.13
CA GLU A 189 23.43 7.07 10.57
C GLU A 189 23.29 8.56 10.88
N VAL A 190 23.85 9.42 10.01
CA VAL A 190 23.77 10.88 10.12
C VAL A 190 22.54 11.46 9.41
N ASP A 191 21.69 10.62 8.81
CA ASP A 191 20.44 11.07 8.21
C ASP A 191 19.46 11.50 9.33
N PRO A 192 18.87 12.71 9.26
CA PRO A 192 17.94 13.19 10.27
C PRO A 192 16.76 12.23 10.54
N ARG A 193 16.31 11.48 9.53
CA ARG A 193 15.24 10.47 9.68
C ARG A 193 15.71 9.31 10.55
N PHE A 194 16.95 8.88 10.38
CA PHE A 194 17.55 7.79 11.16
C PHE A 194 17.72 8.21 12.62
N GLU A 195 18.32 9.38 12.85
CA GLU A 195 18.51 9.93 14.19
C GLU A 195 17.19 10.07 14.95
N ARG A 196 16.14 10.57 14.28
CA ARG A 196 14.78 10.70 14.85
C ARG A 196 14.20 9.35 15.26
N LEU A 197 14.26 8.34 14.39
CA LEU A 197 13.73 6.99 14.69
C LEU A 197 14.54 6.30 15.81
N MET A 198 15.85 6.50 15.86
CA MET A 198 16.70 6.02 16.95
C MET A 198 16.41 6.71 18.27
N ALA A 199 16.18 8.03 18.26
CA ALA A 199 15.77 8.77 19.45
C ALA A 199 14.43 8.27 19.99
N HIS A 200 13.48 8.00 19.09
CA HIS A 200 12.19 7.41 19.43
C HIS A 200 12.33 6.07 20.16
N LEU A 201 13.17 5.14 19.64
CA LEU A 201 13.48 3.90 20.36
C LEU A 201 14.05 4.15 21.77
N ARG A 202 15.07 5.01 21.88
CA ARG A 202 15.77 5.24 23.16
C ARG A 202 14.88 5.80 24.26
N GLN A 203 13.88 6.62 23.91
CA GLN A 203 12.95 7.20 24.88
C GLN A 203 12.08 6.13 25.56
N HIS A 204 11.76 5.04 24.84
CA HIS A 204 10.90 3.96 25.35
C HIS A 204 11.67 2.78 25.97
N TRP A 205 12.96 2.62 25.67
CA TRP A 205 13.83 1.63 26.33
C TRP A 205 14.29 2.02 27.75
N ARG A 206 14.01 3.25 28.19
CA ARG A 206 14.42 3.80 29.50
C ARG A 206 13.29 3.80 30.56
N GLY A 207 12.16 3.13 30.31
CA GLY A 207 11.06 2.93 31.25
C GLY A 207 10.82 1.45 31.51
#